data_AF-A2ER23-F1
#
_entry.id   AF-A2ER23-F1
#
_cell.length_a   1.000
_cell.length_b   1.000
_cell.length_c   1.000
_cell.angle_alpha   90.00
_cell.angle_beta   90.00
_cell.angle_gamma   90.00
#
_symmetry.space_group_name_H-M   'P 1'
#
loop_
_entity.id
_entity.type
_entity.pdbx_description
1 polymer ?
#
loop_
_entity_poly.entity_id
_entity_poly.type
_entity_poly.pdbx_seq_one_letter_code
_entity_poly.pdbx_strand_id
1 'polypeptide(L)'
;MSEQNVNTNKYNEVRSIFKYDIDIYNALYQLKTENEEDFNSIYKLIKTELIDSKKYPPKRIMDDILNIITYNNRYTNSYLSLAKLISDDYRVTETNKVKIISYFLFYKEYGIKLDKSDDFEKIFSENLDIHTENTVYRAIMNNDLKSFIQFTERDGFDKNQTLESSLYPYTKEGYSLLELCCYHGAVDCFKLLRTKFSSEITEICLQFSFLGGNPEIMSECLKHQKPNEK
;
A
#
# COMPACT_ATOMS: atom_id res chain seq x y z
N MET A 1 17.85 1.36 -34.78
CA MET A 1 16.71 1.49 -33.85
C MET A 1 16.40 2.96 -33.75
N SER A 2 15.21 3.37 -34.17
CA SER A 2 14.77 4.77 -34.14
C SER A 2 14.65 5.25 -32.70
N GLU A 3 15.60 6.09 -32.27
CA GLU A 3 15.41 6.97 -31.12
C GLU A 3 14.21 7.86 -31.43
N GLN A 4 13.03 7.46 -30.96
CA GLN A 4 11.92 8.37 -30.83
C GLN A 4 12.37 9.44 -29.84
N ASN A 5 12.74 10.61 -30.38
CA ASN A 5 12.83 11.86 -29.62
C ASN A 5 11.45 12.10 -29.00
N VAL A 6 11.20 11.49 -27.83
CA VAL A 6 10.08 11.86 -26.96
C VAL A 6 10.24 13.35 -26.79
N ASN A 7 9.24 14.12 -27.20
CA ASN A 7 9.30 15.57 -27.17
C ASN A 7 9.37 16.02 -25.71
N THR A 8 10.60 16.09 -25.18
CA THR A 8 10.95 16.31 -23.76
C THR A 8 10.33 17.59 -23.24
N ASN A 9 10.09 18.55 -24.14
CA ASN A 9 9.47 19.82 -23.84
C ASN A 9 8.01 19.65 -23.40
N LYS A 10 7.20 18.85 -24.11
CA LYS A 10 5.80 18.59 -23.75
C LYS A 10 5.67 17.85 -22.42
N TYR A 11 6.56 16.89 -22.15
CA TYR A 11 6.59 16.18 -20.86
C TYR A 11 6.87 17.14 -19.71
N ASN A 12 7.88 18.00 -19.85
CA ASN A 12 8.25 18.97 -18.83
C ASN A 12 7.14 20.01 -18.59
N GLU A 13 6.46 20.45 -19.64
CA GLU A 13 5.30 21.34 -19.53
C GLU A 13 4.17 20.69 -18.73
N VAL A 14 3.74 19.47 -19.10
CA VAL A 14 2.67 18.75 -18.37
C VAL A 14 3.07 18.46 -16.93
N ARG A 15 4.31 18.00 -16.70
CA ARG A 15 4.83 17.75 -15.34
C ARG A 15 4.82 19.02 -14.48
N SER A 16 5.08 20.18 -15.07
CA SER A 16 5.07 21.45 -14.35
C SER A 16 3.64 21.86 -13.95
N ILE A 17 2.65 21.61 -14.82
CA ILE A 17 1.22 21.88 -14.53
C ILE A 17 0.72 21.04 -13.35
N PHE A 18 1.11 19.76 -13.30
CA PHE A 18 0.70 18.81 -12.25
C PHE A 18 1.72 18.67 -11.12
N LYS A 19 2.66 19.60 -10.97
CA LYS A 19 3.77 19.46 -10.02
C LYS A 19 3.28 19.15 -8.61
N TYR A 20 2.36 19.94 -8.08
CA TYR A 20 1.83 19.74 -6.73
C TYR A 20 1.06 18.43 -6.59
N ASP A 21 0.24 18.08 -7.58
CA ASP A 21 -0.46 16.81 -7.63
C ASP A 21 0.54 15.64 -7.53
N ILE A 22 1.59 15.65 -8.36
CA ILE A 22 2.63 14.62 -8.40
C ILE A 22 3.38 14.56 -7.06
N ASP A 23 3.81 15.71 -6.52
CA ASP A 23 4.58 15.77 -5.29
C ASP A 23 3.77 15.26 -4.09
N ILE A 24 2.48 15.62 -4.00
CA ILE A 24 1.57 15.15 -2.95
C ILE A 24 1.33 13.64 -3.05
N TYR A 25 1.01 13.14 -4.25
CA TYR A 25 0.79 11.70 -4.41
C TYR A 25 2.06 10.88 -4.17
N ASN A 26 3.22 11.37 -4.59
CA ASN A 26 4.50 10.74 -4.24
C ASN A 26 4.69 10.66 -2.73
N ALA A 27 4.41 11.75 -2.01
CA ALA A 27 4.49 11.77 -0.55
C ALA A 27 3.50 10.79 0.10
N LEU A 28 2.27 10.72 -0.41
CA LEU A 28 1.25 9.78 0.07
C LEU A 28 1.67 8.32 -0.15
N TYR A 29 2.15 7.95 -1.33
CA TYR A 29 2.60 6.58 -1.62
C TYR A 29 3.90 6.19 -0.92
N GLN A 30 4.73 7.18 -0.53
CA GLN A 30 5.99 6.97 0.17
C GLN A 30 5.92 7.24 1.67
N LEU A 31 4.71 7.40 2.23
CA LEU A 31 4.51 7.64 3.65
C LEU A 31 5.13 6.50 4.46
N LYS A 32 6.00 6.85 5.42
CA LYS A 32 6.75 5.89 6.24
C LYS A 32 6.67 6.16 7.75
N THR A 33 5.61 6.84 8.17
CA THR A 33 5.51 7.38 9.53
C THR A 33 4.08 7.30 10.04
N GLU A 34 3.97 7.01 11.33
CA GLU A 34 2.75 7.09 12.12
C GLU A 34 2.72 8.38 12.97
N ASN A 35 3.77 9.20 12.89
CA ASN A 35 3.83 10.47 13.61
C ASN A 35 2.84 11.46 13.00
N GLU A 36 1.96 11.98 13.87
CA GLU A 36 0.93 12.96 13.54
C GLU A 36 1.50 14.25 12.94
N GLU A 37 2.67 14.69 13.41
CA GLU A 37 3.32 15.90 12.89
C GLU A 37 3.70 15.76 11.41
N ASP A 38 4.18 14.58 11.02
CA ASP A 38 4.69 14.34 9.67
C ASP A 38 3.55 14.34 8.64
N PHE A 39 2.45 13.62 8.91
CA PHE A 39 1.33 13.59 7.97
C PHE A 39 0.49 14.88 7.99
N ASN A 40 0.53 15.67 9.06
CA ASN A 40 -0.11 16.99 9.11
C ASN A 40 0.48 17.97 8.08
N SER A 41 1.76 17.85 7.74
CA SER A 41 2.39 18.65 6.68
C SER A 41 1.80 18.30 5.30
N ILE A 42 1.60 17.01 5.03
CA ILE A 42 0.96 16.50 3.81
C ILE A 42 -0.49 16.96 3.75
N TYR A 43 -1.21 16.90 4.87
CA TYR A 43 -2.60 17.38 4.96
C TYR A 43 -2.75 18.85 4.58
N LYS A 44 -1.86 19.72 5.07
CA LYS A 44 -1.87 21.16 4.73
C LYS A 44 -1.71 21.38 3.22
N LEU A 45 -0.79 20.66 2.58
CA LEU A 45 -0.58 20.74 1.13
C LEU A 45 -1.79 20.22 0.34
N ILE A 46 -2.38 19.10 0.76
CA ILE A 46 -3.61 18.56 0.18
C ILE A 46 -4.72 19.62 0.23
N LYS A 47 -4.90 20.22 1.40
CA LYS A 47 -5.91 21.24 1.65
C LYS A 47 -5.72 22.43 0.71
N THR A 48 -4.55 23.06 0.71
CA THR A 48 -4.32 24.28 -0.07
C THR A 48 -4.27 24.02 -1.59
N GLU A 49 -3.50 23.01 -2.01
CA GLU A 49 -3.17 22.82 -3.42
C GLU A 49 -4.19 22.00 -4.19
N LEU A 50 -4.95 21.11 -3.54
CA LEU A 50 -5.89 20.20 -4.21
C LEU A 50 -7.35 20.57 -3.95
N ILE A 51 -7.71 20.91 -2.71
CA ILE A 51 -9.10 21.10 -2.30
C ILE A 51 -9.51 22.58 -2.37
N ASP A 52 -8.82 23.47 -1.65
CA ASP A 52 -9.14 24.90 -1.58
C ASP A 52 -8.92 25.62 -2.93
N SER A 53 -7.96 25.11 -3.73
CA SER A 53 -7.73 25.52 -5.12
C SER A 53 -8.87 25.11 -6.07
N LYS A 54 -9.85 24.34 -5.58
CA LYS A 54 -11.00 23.78 -6.32
C LYS A 54 -10.62 22.86 -7.48
N LYS A 55 -9.39 22.30 -7.48
CA LYS A 55 -8.98 21.30 -8.47
C LYS A 55 -9.80 20.01 -8.35
N TYR A 56 -10.02 19.55 -7.11
CA TYR A 56 -10.75 18.32 -6.83
C TYR A 56 -11.73 18.50 -5.67
N PRO A 57 -12.88 17.79 -5.70
CA PRO A 57 -13.77 17.77 -4.56
C PRO A 57 -13.11 17.03 -3.39
N PRO A 58 -13.32 17.46 -2.12
CA PRO A 58 -12.73 16.82 -0.94
C PRO A 58 -12.96 15.31 -0.89
N LYS A 59 -14.18 14.89 -1.29
CA LYS A 59 -14.56 13.48 -1.40
C LYS A 59 -13.60 12.65 -2.26
N ARG A 60 -13.22 13.15 -3.44
CA ARG A 60 -12.33 12.42 -4.34
C ARG A 60 -10.96 12.21 -3.69
N ILE A 61 -10.43 13.24 -3.03
CA ILE A 61 -9.14 13.14 -2.35
C ILE A 61 -9.20 12.15 -1.18
N MET A 62 -10.29 12.17 -0.40
CA MET A 62 -10.50 11.20 0.66
C MET A 62 -10.56 9.76 0.12
N ASP A 63 -11.29 9.54 -0.98
CA ASP A 63 -11.37 8.24 -1.65
C ASP A 63 -9.99 7.78 -2.17
N ASP A 64 -9.21 8.71 -2.75
CA ASP A 64 -7.87 8.43 -3.23
C ASP A 64 -6.94 8.02 -2.06
N ILE A 65 -6.97 8.74 -0.93
CA ILE A 65 -6.20 8.40 0.28
C ILE A 65 -6.58 7.03 0.83
N LEU A 66 -7.87 6.73 0.95
CA LEU A 66 -8.35 5.44 1.45
C LEU A 66 -7.95 4.28 0.53
N ASN A 67 -7.88 4.50 -0.79
CA ASN A 67 -7.41 3.49 -1.74
C ASN A 67 -5.91 3.16 -1.58
N ILE A 68 -5.09 4.13 -1.18
CA ILE A 68 -3.64 3.95 -0.99
C ILE A 68 -3.34 2.93 0.11
N ILE A 69 -4.24 2.77 1.09
CA ILE A 69 -4.09 1.77 2.16
C ILE A 69 -3.75 0.38 1.60
N THR A 70 -4.40 -0.06 0.52
CA THR A 70 -4.14 -1.39 -0.07
C THR A 70 -2.75 -1.55 -0.72
N TYR A 71 -2.01 -0.46 -0.89
CA TYR A 71 -0.67 -0.44 -1.48
C TYR A 71 0.41 -0.03 -0.46
N ASN A 72 0.02 0.43 0.73
CA ASN A 72 0.94 0.77 1.81
C ASN A 72 0.30 0.52 3.20
N ASN A 73 -0.30 -0.66 3.35
CA ASN A 73 -1.14 -1.01 4.51
C ASN A 73 -0.43 -0.99 5.87
N ARG A 74 0.91 -0.96 5.90
CA ARG A 74 1.67 -0.74 7.14
C ARG A 74 1.25 0.54 7.86
N TYR A 75 0.97 1.61 7.11
CA TYR A 75 0.64 2.93 7.66
C TYR A 75 -0.85 3.24 7.59
N THR A 76 -1.70 2.20 7.67
CA THR A 76 -3.16 2.31 7.65
C THR A 76 -3.67 3.41 8.58
N ASN A 77 -3.19 3.46 9.82
CA ASN A 77 -3.63 4.43 10.83
C ASN A 77 -3.39 5.89 10.40
N SER A 78 -2.24 6.16 9.76
CA SER A 78 -1.92 7.49 9.24
C SER A 78 -2.87 7.89 8.11
N TYR A 79 -3.19 6.98 7.20
CA TYR A 79 -4.14 7.24 6.12
C TYR A 79 -5.58 7.43 6.62
N LEU A 80 -6.01 6.63 7.62
CA LEU A 80 -7.30 6.81 8.28
C LEU A 80 -7.38 8.18 8.96
N SER A 81 -6.31 8.61 9.63
CA SER A 81 -6.22 9.94 10.25
C SER A 81 -6.29 11.07 9.23
N LEU A 82 -5.57 10.95 8.10
CA LEU A 82 -5.66 11.91 6.99
C LEU A 82 -7.08 11.99 6.41
N ALA A 83 -7.73 10.84 6.20
CA ALA A 83 -9.11 10.81 5.73
C ALA A 83 -10.07 11.43 6.75
N LYS A 84 -9.82 11.23 8.05
CA LYS A 84 -10.61 11.81 9.14
C LYS A 84 -10.52 13.34 9.14
N LEU A 85 -9.33 13.90 8.98
CA LEU A 85 -9.13 15.35 8.86
C LEU A 85 -9.95 15.94 7.70
N ILE A 86 -9.94 15.31 6.52
CA ILE A 86 -10.75 15.75 5.38
C ILE A 86 -12.25 15.63 5.66
N SER A 87 -12.66 14.50 6.25
CA SER A 87 -14.05 14.26 6.64
C SER A 87 -14.57 15.35 7.58
N ASP A 88 -13.77 15.75 8.56
CA ASP A 88 -14.13 16.76 9.56
C ASP A 88 -14.16 18.18 8.99
N ASP A 89 -13.11 18.59 8.28
CA ASP A 89 -12.97 19.95 7.75
C ASP A 89 -14.01 20.26 6.67
N TYR A 90 -14.34 19.26 5.84
CA TYR A 90 -15.21 19.46 4.67
C TYR A 90 -16.57 18.80 4.80
N ARG A 91 -16.85 18.14 5.94
CA ARG A 91 -18.10 17.42 6.21
C ARG A 91 -18.44 16.45 5.08
N VAL A 92 -17.42 15.73 4.59
CA VAL A 92 -17.61 14.75 3.53
C VAL A 92 -18.53 13.66 4.07
N THR A 93 -19.70 13.55 3.47
CA THR A 93 -20.66 12.49 3.75
C THR A 93 -20.92 11.72 2.47
N GLU A 94 -21.12 10.42 2.61
CA GLU A 94 -21.65 9.50 1.58
C GLU A 94 -20.71 9.18 0.41
N THR A 95 -20.43 7.89 0.24
CA THR A 95 -19.68 7.33 -0.88
C THR A 95 -20.49 6.22 -1.55
N ASN A 96 -20.38 6.11 -2.88
CA ASN A 96 -21.09 5.10 -3.67
C ASN A 96 -20.15 4.09 -4.33
N LYS A 97 -18.83 4.28 -4.24
CA LYS A 97 -17.83 3.44 -4.89
C LYS A 97 -16.47 3.70 -4.24
N VAL A 98 -15.88 2.67 -3.63
CA VAL A 98 -14.43 2.38 -3.55
C VAL A 98 -14.25 1.14 -2.66
N LYS A 99 -13.11 0.44 -2.79
CA LYS A 99 -12.74 -0.80 -2.11
C LYS A 99 -13.29 -0.86 -0.68
N ILE A 100 -14.20 -1.81 -0.46
CA ILE A 100 -15.09 -1.86 0.70
C ILE A 100 -14.27 -1.93 2.02
N ILE A 101 -13.04 -2.45 1.97
CA ILE A 101 -12.18 -2.67 3.15
C ILE A 101 -11.70 -1.38 3.80
N SER A 102 -11.25 -0.38 3.02
CA SER A 102 -10.73 0.87 3.59
C SER A 102 -11.84 1.66 4.29
N TYR A 103 -13.05 1.65 3.73
CA TYR A 103 -14.22 2.21 4.41
C TYR A 103 -14.55 1.43 5.67
N PHE A 104 -14.44 0.10 5.66
CA PHE A 104 -14.68 -0.73 6.84
C PHE A 104 -13.71 -0.40 7.96
N LEU A 105 -12.43 -0.26 7.65
CA LEU A 105 -11.42 0.17 8.61
C LEU A 105 -11.74 1.57 9.18
N PHE A 106 -12.14 2.52 8.32
CA PHE A 106 -12.53 3.85 8.74
C PHE A 106 -13.75 3.85 9.68
N TYR A 107 -14.77 3.04 9.37
CA TYR A 107 -15.93 2.85 10.23
C TYR A 107 -15.55 2.20 11.56
N LYS A 108 -14.73 1.14 11.53
CA LYS A 108 -14.27 0.44 12.74
C LYS A 108 -13.50 1.37 13.68
N GLU A 109 -12.68 2.27 13.12
CA GLU A 109 -11.86 3.20 13.89
C GLU A 109 -12.66 4.38 14.45
N TYR A 110 -13.51 5.02 13.64
CA TYR A 110 -14.16 6.29 14.01
C TYR A 110 -15.68 6.22 14.21
N GLY A 111 -16.32 5.08 13.92
CA GLY A 111 -17.77 4.92 13.97
C GLY A 111 -18.54 5.67 12.87
N ILE A 112 -17.84 6.18 11.85
CA ILE A 112 -18.43 6.98 10.77
C ILE A 112 -18.67 6.08 9.55
N LYS A 113 -19.95 5.85 9.22
CA LYS A 113 -20.34 5.06 8.05
C LYS A 113 -20.31 5.93 6.79
N LEU A 114 -19.33 5.68 5.92
CA LEU A 114 -19.15 6.40 4.65
C LEU A 114 -19.94 5.76 3.49
N ASP A 115 -20.10 4.43 3.48
CA ASP A 115 -20.90 3.68 2.51
C ASP A 115 -22.27 3.30 3.10
N LYS A 116 -23.36 3.40 2.35
CA LYS A 116 -24.73 3.04 2.79
C LYS A 116 -25.08 1.57 2.56
N SER A 117 -24.22 0.76 1.96
CA SER A 117 -24.53 -0.65 1.69
C SER A 117 -24.92 -1.41 2.97
N ASP A 118 -25.97 -2.22 2.87
CA ASP A 118 -26.54 -2.99 3.98
C ASP A 118 -25.69 -4.24 4.31
N ASP A 119 -24.81 -4.66 3.40
CA ASP A 119 -23.98 -5.87 3.51
C ASP A 119 -22.55 -5.60 4.01
N PHE A 120 -22.25 -4.37 4.41
CA PHE A 120 -20.91 -3.91 4.77
C PHE A 120 -20.21 -4.76 5.85
N GLU A 121 -20.93 -5.22 6.86
CA GLU A 121 -20.38 -6.06 7.95
C GLU A 121 -20.29 -7.55 7.55
N LYS A 122 -21.13 -8.01 6.61
CA LYS A 122 -21.14 -9.42 6.17
C LYS A 122 -20.01 -9.75 5.20
N ILE A 123 -19.49 -8.75 4.50
CA ILE A 123 -18.44 -8.92 3.48
C ILE A 123 -17.06 -9.18 4.12
N PHE A 124 -16.86 -8.84 5.40
CA PHE A 124 -15.53 -8.88 6.02
C PHE A 124 -15.42 -9.82 7.22
N SER A 125 -15.28 -11.11 6.91
CA SER A 125 -14.83 -12.14 7.86
C SER A 125 -13.34 -12.49 7.74
N GLU A 126 -12.63 -11.88 6.78
CA GLU A 126 -11.32 -12.38 6.33
C GLU A 126 -10.14 -11.59 6.88
N ASN A 127 -9.20 -12.29 7.55
CA ASN A 127 -7.78 -11.96 7.74
C ASN A 127 -7.41 -10.46 7.88
N LEU A 128 -8.20 -9.72 8.65
CA LEU A 128 -7.86 -8.38 9.13
C LEU A 128 -6.76 -8.41 10.19
N ASP A 129 -6.50 -9.61 10.72
CA ASP A 129 -5.60 -9.82 11.84
C ASP A 129 -4.12 -9.96 11.42
N ILE A 130 -3.76 -9.62 10.18
CA ILE A 130 -2.36 -9.67 9.73
C ILE A 130 -1.45 -8.71 10.52
N HIS A 131 -2.04 -7.72 11.20
CA HIS A 131 -1.33 -6.76 12.04
C HIS A 131 -1.22 -7.20 13.52
N THR A 132 -1.82 -8.32 13.96
CA THR A 132 -1.61 -8.77 15.35
C THR A 132 -0.17 -9.07 15.64
N GLU A 133 0.18 -8.86 16.91
CA GLU A 133 1.47 -9.28 17.45
C GLU A 133 1.66 -10.79 17.28
N ASN A 134 2.90 -11.19 16.99
CA ASN A 134 3.29 -12.60 16.83
C ASN A 134 2.69 -13.33 15.61
N THR A 135 2.46 -12.64 14.50
CA THR A 135 2.24 -13.28 13.19
C THR A 135 3.50 -13.27 12.33
N VAL A 136 3.66 -14.26 11.44
CA VAL A 136 4.72 -14.28 10.43
C VAL A 136 4.63 -13.07 9.49
N TYR A 137 3.41 -12.61 9.22
CA TYR A 137 3.14 -11.46 8.38
C TYR A 137 3.61 -10.15 9.02
N ARG A 138 3.46 -9.98 10.34
CA ARG A 138 4.03 -8.83 11.05
C ARG A 138 5.55 -8.86 11.10
N ALA A 139 6.15 -10.04 11.19
CA ALA A 139 7.61 -10.17 11.09
C ALA A 139 8.11 -9.73 9.71
N ILE A 140 7.45 -10.17 8.62
CA ILE A 140 7.74 -9.71 7.25
C ILE A 140 7.52 -8.20 7.13
N MET A 141 6.37 -7.69 7.58
CA MET A 141 6.03 -6.27 7.50
C MET A 141 7.11 -5.39 8.14
N ASN A 142 7.68 -5.79 9.27
CA ASN A 142 8.72 -5.02 9.96
C ASN A 142 10.14 -5.40 9.55
N ASN A 143 10.31 -6.31 8.59
CA ASN A 143 11.59 -6.92 8.25
C ASN A 143 12.33 -7.48 9.50
N ASP A 144 11.58 -8.03 10.46
CA ASP A 144 12.13 -8.60 11.68
C ASP A 144 12.63 -10.02 11.42
N LEU A 145 13.89 -10.11 11.00
CA LEU A 145 14.55 -11.37 10.70
C LEU A 145 14.55 -12.32 11.91
N LYS A 146 14.70 -11.82 13.14
CA LYS A 146 14.80 -12.65 14.34
C LYS A 146 13.47 -13.37 14.59
N SER A 147 12.38 -12.63 14.62
CA SER A 147 11.04 -13.21 14.76
C SER A 147 10.71 -14.13 13.58
N PHE A 148 11.08 -13.72 12.36
CA PHE A 148 10.86 -14.54 11.17
C PHE A 148 11.57 -15.89 11.24
N ILE A 149 12.85 -15.93 11.64
CA ILE A 149 13.60 -17.19 11.84
C ILE A 149 12.85 -18.11 12.81
N GLN A 150 12.38 -17.58 13.94
CA GLN A 150 11.62 -18.36 14.92
C GLN A 150 10.36 -18.98 14.31
N PHE A 151 9.65 -18.29 13.42
CA PHE A 151 8.52 -18.90 12.69
C PHE A 151 8.97 -20.02 11.77
N THR A 152 10.07 -19.83 11.03
CA THR A 152 10.57 -20.85 10.09
C THR A 152 11.13 -22.12 10.76
N GLU A 153 11.40 -22.07 12.06
CA GLU A 153 11.95 -23.18 12.85
C GLU A 153 10.87 -23.92 13.66
N ARG A 154 9.63 -23.41 13.69
CA ARG A 154 8.52 -24.10 14.35
C ARG A 154 8.11 -25.36 13.58
N ASP A 155 7.81 -26.41 14.33
CA ASP A 155 7.17 -27.61 13.78
C ASP A 155 5.86 -27.21 13.07
N GLY A 156 5.69 -27.69 11.84
CA GLY A 156 4.51 -27.38 11.02
C GLY A 156 4.56 -26.05 10.25
N PHE A 157 5.69 -25.35 10.22
CA PHE A 157 5.86 -24.20 9.33
C PHE A 157 5.70 -24.59 7.86
N ASP A 158 4.67 -24.06 7.20
CA ASP A 158 4.48 -24.20 5.77
C ASP A 158 5.16 -23.05 5.02
N LYS A 159 6.24 -23.37 4.31
CA LYS A 159 6.99 -22.43 3.48
C LYS A 159 6.21 -21.97 2.23
N ASN A 160 5.21 -22.74 1.81
CA ASN A 160 4.39 -22.47 0.64
C ASN A 160 3.04 -21.84 1.02
N GLN A 161 2.85 -21.47 2.30
CA GLN A 161 1.62 -20.83 2.74
C GLN A 161 1.37 -19.54 1.94
N THR A 162 0.11 -19.30 1.62
CA THR A 162 -0.35 -18.07 0.98
C THR A 162 -1.24 -17.27 1.93
N LEU A 163 -1.28 -15.96 1.73
CA LEU A 163 -2.15 -15.04 2.44
C LEU A 163 -3.20 -14.48 1.47
N GLU A 164 -4.45 -14.84 1.70
CA GLU A 164 -5.61 -14.15 1.12
C GLU A 164 -6.09 -13.09 2.11
N SER A 165 -6.05 -11.82 1.69
CA SER A 165 -6.48 -10.70 2.52
C SER A 165 -6.85 -9.50 1.66
N SER A 166 -8.00 -8.90 1.97
CA SER A 166 -8.48 -7.67 1.34
C SER A 166 -7.62 -6.44 1.65
N LEU A 167 -6.65 -6.54 2.56
CA LEU A 167 -5.72 -5.45 2.89
C LEU A 167 -4.60 -5.29 1.85
N TYR A 168 -4.52 -6.19 0.87
CA TYR A 168 -3.58 -6.14 -0.25
C TYR A 168 -4.37 -6.03 -1.56
N PRO A 169 -3.69 -5.78 -2.70
CA PRO A 169 -4.33 -5.87 -4.00
C PRO A 169 -4.94 -7.27 -4.22
N TYR A 170 -6.00 -7.35 -5.02
CA TYR A 170 -6.68 -8.63 -5.23
C TYR A 170 -5.81 -9.61 -6.02
N THR A 171 -5.78 -10.85 -5.55
CA THR A 171 -5.23 -12.03 -6.23
C THR A 171 -6.16 -13.20 -5.94
N LYS A 172 -6.27 -14.15 -6.87
CA LYS A 172 -7.14 -15.32 -6.71
C LYS A 172 -6.51 -16.39 -5.81
N GLU A 173 -5.18 -16.47 -5.80
CA GLU A 173 -4.43 -17.54 -5.12
C GLU A 173 -3.83 -17.09 -3.75
N GLY A 174 -4.00 -15.83 -3.38
CA GLY A 174 -3.29 -15.21 -2.25
C GLY A 174 -1.84 -14.87 -2.59
N TYR A 175 -1.12 -14.31 -1.61
CA TYR A 175 0.30 -13.96 -1.74
C TYR A 175 1.19 -14.91 -0.95
N SER A 176 2.25 -15.40 -1.58
CA SER A 176 3.32 -16.13 -0.91
C SER A 176 4.09 -15.24 0.07
N LEU A 177 4.80 -15.86 1.03
CA LEU A 177 5.67 -15.12 1.94
C LEU A 177 6.74 -14.29 1.21
N LEU A 178 7.24 -14.77 0.06
CA LEU A 178 8.26 -14.05 -0.70
C LEU A 178 7.67 -12.80 -1.38
N GLU A 179 6.47 -12.90 -1.96
CA GLU A 179 5.76 -11.76 -2.53
C GLU A 179 5.45 -10.71 -1.47
N LEU A 180 5.04 -11.13 -0.27
CA LEU A 180 4.84 -10.22 0.86
C LEU A 180 6.15 -9.54 1.28
N CYS A 181 7.29 -10.24 1.26
CA CYS A 181 8.59 -9.59 1.48
C CYS A 181 8.89 -8.53 0.43
N CYS A 182 8.56 -8.77 -0.84
CA CYS A 182 8.70 -7.78 -1.91
C CYS A 182 7.80 -6.57 -1.67
N TYR A 183 6.53 -6.78 -1.31
CA TYR A 183 5.56 -5.72 -1.03
C TYR A 183 6.03 -4.80 0.10
N HIS A 184 6.54 -5.41 1.18
CA HIS A 184 6.97 -4.69 2.39
C HIS A 184 8.41 -4.17 2.33
N GLY A 185 9.18 -4.51 1.29
CA GLY A 185 10.60 -4.19 1.21
C GLY A 185 11.46 -4.93 2.25
N ALA A 186 11.01 -6.11 2.70
CA ALA A 186 11.59 -6.88 3.79
C ALA A 186 12.79 -7.73 3.32
N VAL A 187 13.91 -7.06 3.09
CA VAL A 187 15.09 -7.65 2.43
C VAL A 187 15.71 -8.82 3.19
N ASP A 188 15.69 -8.80 4.52
CA ASP A 188 16.31 -9.86 5.33
C ASP A 188 15.45 -11.12 5.32
N CYS A 189 14.12 -10.95 5.47
CA CYS A 189 13.16 -12.04 5.33
C CYS A 189 13.18 -12.63 3.91
N PHE A 190 13.26 -11.76 2.88
CA PHE A 190 13.42 -12.16 1.49
C PHE A 190 14.66 -13.03 1.26
N LYS A 191 15.83 -12.57 1.75
CA LYS A 191 17.09 -13.32 1.64
C LYS A 191 17.01 -14.68 2.32
N LEU A 192 16.38 -14.77 3.49
CA LEU A 192 16.17 -16.05 4.18
C LEU A 192 15.33 -17.01 3.34
N LEU A 193 14.20 -16.54 2.79
CA LEU A 193 13.32 -17.36 1.95
C LEU A 193 14.00 -17.86 0.68
N ARG A 194 14.86 -17.04 0.06
CA ARG A 194 15.64 -17.42 -1.12
C ARG A 194 16.75 -18.42 -0.81
N THR A 195 17.46 -18.23 0.29
CA THR A 195 18.63 -19.06 0.64
C THR A 195 18.23 -20.39 1.28
N LYS A 196 17.31 -20.38 2.26
CA LYS A 196 16.93 -21.57 3.02
C LYS A 196 15.91 -22.44 2.28
N PHE A 197 15.00 -21.83 1.53
CA PHE A 197 13.87 -22.54 0.93
C PHE A 197 13.83 -22.54 -0.59
N SER A 198 14.75 -21.80 -1.24
CA SER A 198 14.78 -21.62 -2.70
C SER A 198 13.45 -21.10 -3.27
N SER A 199 12.73 -20.28 -2.48
CA SER A 199 11.39 -19.77 -2.81
C SER A 199 11.41 -19.05 -4.16
N GLU A 200 10.53 -19.42 -5.10
CA GLU A 200 10.52 -18.90 -6.47
C GLU A 200 10.26 -17.39 -6.54
N ILE A 201 10.98 -16.68 -7.41
CA ILE A 201 10.72 -15.26 -7.69
C ILE A 201 9.68 -15.20 -8.82
N THR A 202 8.47 -14.78 -8.49
CA THR A 202 7.34 -14.66 -9.43
C THR A 202 7.31 -13.28 -10.10
N GLU A 203 6.46 -13.11 -11.12
CA GLU A 203 6.17 -11.79 -11.70
C GLU A 203 5.59 -10.81 -10.66
N ILE A 204 4.81 -11.32 -9.71
CA ILE A 204 4.26 -10.51 -8.60
C ILE A 204 5.39 -10.02 -7.70
N CYS A 205 6.41 -10.84 -7.40
CA CYS A 205 7.61 -10.38 -6.69
C CYS A 205 8.24 -9.17 -7.37
N LEU A 206 8.35 -9.17 -8.70
CA LEU A 206 8.89 -8.04 -9.45
C LEU A 206 7.99 -6.81 -9.30
N GLN A 207 6.67 -6.92 -9.53
CA GLN A 207 5.74 -5.80 -9.40
C GLN A 207 5.78 -5.20 -7.99
N PHE A 208 5.74 -6.04 -6.97
CA PHE A 208 5.78 -5.62 -5.57
C PHE A 208 7.14 -5.09 -5.14
N SER A 209 8.24 -5.51 -5.76
CA SER A 209 9.56 -4.94 -5.45
C SER A 209 9.64 -3.44 -5.73
N PHE A 210 8.94 -2.94 -6.76
CA PHE A 210 8.83 -1.50 -7.03
C PHE A 210 7.98 -0.78 -5.99
N LEU A 211 6.92 -1.43 -5.49
CA LEU A 211 6.06 -0.88 -4.44
C LEU A 211 6.78 -0.78 -3.10
N GLY A 212 7.46 -1.86 -2.68
CA GLY A 212 8.26 -1.88 -1.46
C GLY A 212 9.51 -0.98 -1.53
N GLY A 213 9.98 -0.67 -2.75
CA GLY A 213 11.03 0.31 -3.00
C GLY A 213 12.40 -0.07 -2.40
N ASN A 214 12.65 -1.37 -2.20
CA ASN A 214 13.94 -1.86 -1.73
C ASN A 214 14.85 -2.20 -2.94
N PRO A 215 15.97 -1.46 -3.15
CA PRO A 215 16.81 -1.64 -4.34
C PRO A 215 17.42 -3.04 -4.48
N GLU A 216 17.72 -3.71 -3.36
CA GLU A 216 18.29 -5.06 -3.39
C GLU A 216 17.25 -6.09 -3.87
N ILE A 217 16.02 -6.01 -3.36
CA ILE A 217 14.93 -6.88 -3.80
C ILE A 217 14.62 -6.63 -5.28
N MET A 218 14.52 -5.37 -5.70
CA MET A 218 14.26 -5.00 -7.09
C MET A 218 15.34 -5.56 -8.03
N SER A 219 16.61 -5.34 -7.69
CA SER A 219 17.75 -5.82 -8.47
C SER A 219 17.75 -7.35 -8.57
N GLU A 220 17.42 -8.05 -7.48
CA GLU A 220 17.31 -9.50 -7.51
C GLU A 220 16.13 -9.96 -8.38
N CYS A 221 14.95 -9.37 -8.23
CA CYS A 221 13.78 -9.76 -9.02
C CYS A 221 14.01 -9.57 -10.54
N LEU A 222 14.69 -8.48 -10.94
CA LEU A 222 15.02 -8.18 -12.34
C LEU A 222 16.00 -9.17 -12.98
N LYS A 223 16.69 -10.00 -12.21
CA LYS A 223 17.54 -11.08 -12.76
C LYS A 223 16.72 -12.29 -13.21
N HIS A 224 15.53 -12.48 -12.64
CA HIS A 224 14.68 -13.66 -12.89
C HIS A 224 13.44 -13.31 -13.72
N GLN A 225 12.96 -12.08 -13.63
CA GLN A 225 11.72 -11.62 -14.27
C GLN A 225 11.96 -10.38 -15.14
N LYS A 226 11.12 -10.20 -16.16
CA LYS A 226 11.17 -9.03 -17.05
C LYS A 226 9.99 -8.10 -16.76
N PRO A 227 10.18 -6.77 -16.77
CA PRO A 227 9.07 -5.84 -16.78
C PRO A 227 8.17 -6.06 -17.99
N ASN A 228 6.87 -5.83 -17.82
CA ASN A 228 5.93 -5.82 -18.93
C ASN A 228 6.33 -4.75 -19.95
N GLU A 229 6.06 -5.01 -21.23
CA GLU A 229 6.40 -4.09 -22.32
C GLU A 229 5.66 -2.74 -22.20
N LYS A 230 6.29 -1.67 -22.71
CA LYS A 230 5.76 -0.31 -22.75
C LYS A 230 4.86 -0.07 -23.96
#